data_AF-A0A2E8GIX3-F1
#
_entry.id   AF-A0A2E8GIX3-F1
#
_cell.length_a   1.000
_cell.length_b   1.000
_cell.length_c   1.000
_cell.angle_alpha   90.00
_cell.angle_beta   90.00
_cell.angle_gamma   90.00
#
_symmetry.space_group_name_H-M   'P 1'
#
loop_
_entity.id
_entity.type
_entity.pdbx_description
1 polymer ?
#
loop_
_entity_poly.entity_id
_entity_poly.type
_entity_poly.pdbx_seq_one_letter_code
_entity_poly.pdbx_strand_id
1 'polypeptide(L)' 'MKIVASANANEALAVVDRALGSFMQRELVSSNEVTDVLLDIRSVLNRIRQPEVDVTLDISEVEAELEVPAQA' A
#
# COMPACT_ATOMS: atom_id res chain seq x y z
N MET A 1 -2.98 -4.53 -19.98
CA MET A 1 -2.05 -3.64 -19.23
C MET A 1 -2.01 -4.15 -17.79
N LYS A 2 -0.87 -4.10 -17.08
CA LYS A 2 -0.79 -4.53 -15.66
C LYS A 2 -0.24 -3.39 -14.81
N ILE A 3 -1.00 -2.95 -13.83
CA ILE A 3 -0.61 -1.89 -12.90
C ILE A 3 0.08 -2.51 -11.68
N VAL A 4 1.29 -2.03 -11.36
CA VAL A 4 2.05 -2.47 -10.18
C VAL A 4 2.35 -1.25 -9.32
N ALA A 5 1.85 -1.24 -8.09
CA ALA A 5 2.05 -0.15 -7.12
C ALA A 5 2.82 -0.64 -5.88
N SER A 6 3.65 0.23 -5.33
CA SER A 6 4.33 0.04 -4.05
C SER A 6 3.36 0.22 -2.86
N ALA A 7 3.82 -0.03 -1.64
CA ALA A 7 3.03 0.20 -0.42
C ALA A 7 2.89 1.69 -0.06
N ASN A 8 3.70 2.57 -0.66
CA ASN A 8 3.63 4.01 -0.45
C ASN A 8 2.38 4.58 -1.14
N ALA A 9 1.52 5.26 -0.38
CA ALA A 9 0.27 5.84 -0.87
C ALA A 9 0.45 6.85 -2.01
N ASN A 10 1.48 7.69 -1.95
CA ASN A 10 1.72 8.71 -2.98
C ASN A 10 2.20 8.08 -4.29
N GLU A 11 3.05 7.06 -4.20
CA GLU A 11 3.51 6.32 -5.39
C GLU A 11 2.37 5.51 -6.01
N ALA A 12 1.55 4.86 -5.18
CA ALA A 12 0.36 4.15 -5.62
C ALA A 12 -0.64 5.09 -6.33
N LEU A 13 -0.85 6.30 -5.81
CA LEU A 13 -1.71 7.31 -6.43
C LEU A 13 -1.16 7.77 -7.80
N ALA A 14 0.14 8.06 -7.90
CA ALA A 14 0.77 8.45 -9.16
C ALA A 14 0.64 7.37 -10.26
N VAL A 15 0.65 6.10 -9.86
CA VAL A 15 0.43 4.96 -10.76
C VAL A 15 -1.02 4.90 -11.25
N VAL A 16 -2.01 5.15 -10.37
CA VAL A 16 -3.42 5.26 -10.75
C VAL A 16 -3.65 6.42 -11.71
N ASP A 17 -3.09 7.60 -11.42
CA ASP A 17 -3.25 8.80 -12.26
C ASP A 17 -2.72 8.59 -13.67
N ARG A 18 -1.57 7.90 -13.81
CA ARG A 18 -1.02 7.54 -15.13
C ARG A 18 -1.96 6.64 -15.92
N ALA A 19 -2.53 5.63 -15.29
CA ALA A 19 -3.46 4.72 -15.94
C ALA A 19 -4.74 5.46 -16.40
N LEU A 20 -5.31 6.30 -15.54
CA LEU A 20 -6.48 7.12 -15.88
C LEU A 20 -6.18 8.14 -16.99
N GLY A 21 -4.98 8.74 -16.98
CA GLY A 21 -4.53 9.66 -18.02
C GLY A 21 -4.53 9.04 -19.42
N SER A 22 -4.29 7.72 -19.53
CA SER A 22 -4.35 7.01 -20.82
C SER A 22 -5.76 6.99 -21.43
N PHE A 23 -6.81 7.01 -20.59
CA PHE A 23 -8.21 7.05 -21.03
C PHE A 23 -8.73 8.46 -21.32
N MET A 24 -7.96 9.51 -21.03
CA MET A 24 -8.34 10.89 -21.37
C MET A 24 -8.16 11.19 -22.86
N GLN A 25 -7.37 10.38 -23.56
CA GLN A 25 -7.34 10.38 -25.03
C GLN A 25 -8.68 9.78 -25.47
N ARG A 26 -9.52 10.57 -26.16
CA ARG A 26 -10.91 10.23 -26.53
C ARG A 26 -10.96 9.16 -27.63
N GLU A 27 -10.30 8.04 -27.39
CA GLU A 27 -10.19 6.90 -28.28
C GLU A 27 -11.16 5.79 -27.86
N LEU A 28 -11.49 4.91 -28.79
CA LEU A 28 -12.31 3.74 -28.49
C LEU A 28 -11.45 2.71 -27.77
N VAL A 29 -11.69 2.55 -26.48
CA VAL A 29 -11.03 1.55 -25.64
C VAL A 29 -11.96 0.35 -25.46
N SER A 30 -11.41 -0.86 -25.46
CA SER A 30 -12.20 -2.06 -25.20
C SER A 30 -12.77 -2.05 -23.79
N SER A 31 -14.03 -2.47 -23.63
CA SER A 31 -14.64 -2.63 -22.30
C SER A 31 -13.89 -3.62 -21.42
N ASN A 32 -13.22 -4.61 -22.01
CA ASN A 32 -12.36 -5.55 -21.27
C ASN A 32 -11.12 -4.84 -20.71
N GLU A 33 -10.47 -3.99 -21.52
CA GLU A 33 -9.29 -3.24 -21.07
C GLU A 33 -9.64 -2.24 -19.97
N VAL A 34 -10.80 -1.57 -20.09
CA VAL A 34 -11.32 -0.70 -19.03
C VAL A 34 -11.57 -1.50 -17.75
N THR A 35 -12.15 -2.69 -17.87
CA THR A 35 -12.41 -3.58 -16.71
C THR A 35 -11.11 -3.99 -16.03
N ASP A 36 -10.10 -4.39 -16.80
CA ASP A 36 -8.79 -4.78 -16.27
C ASP A 36 -8.12 -3.63 -15.49
N VAL A 37 -8.15 -2.40 -16.04
CA VAL A 37 -7.60 -1.22 -15.36
C VAL A 37 -8.37 -0.91 -14.08
N LEU A 38 -9.70 -1.03 -14.07
CA LEU A 38 -10.50 -0.82 -12.86
C LEU A 38 -10.21 -1.88 -11.78
N LEU A 39 -10.04 -3.14 -12.16
CA LEU A 39 -9.67 -4.23 -11.25
C LEU A 39 -8.28 -4.00 -10.64
N ASP A 40 -7.34 -3.55 -11.46
CA ASP A 40 -6.00 -3.19 -11.04
C ASP A 40 -6.01 -2.00 -10.07
N ILE A 41 -6.74 -0.92 -10.36
CA ILE A 41 -6.91 0.23 -9.45
C ILE A 41 -7.52 -0.22 -8.12
N ARG A 42 -8.54 -1.07 -8.14
CA ARG A 42 -9.14 -1.63 -6.91
C ARG A 42 -8.11 -2.40 -6.09
N SER A 43 -7.27 -3.20 -6.73
CA SER A 43 -6.19 -3.96 -6.08
C SER A 43 -5.19 -3.04 -5.40
N VAL A 44 -4.79 -1.97 -6.09
CA VAL A 44 -3.90 -0.94 -5.55
C VAL A 44 -4.55 -0.26 -4.34
N LEU A 45 -5.79 0.24 -4.46
CA LEU A 45 -6.52 0.90 -3.38
C LEU A 45 -6.69 0.02 -2.14
N ASN A 46 -6.95 -1.28 -2.31
CA ASN A 46 -7.03 -2.22 -1.20
C ASN A 46 -5.69 -2.37 -0.46
N ARG A 47 -4.57 -2.35 -1.19
CA ARG A 47 -3.22 -2.42 -0.59
C ARG A 47 -2.92 -1.17 0.25
N ILE A 48 -3.26 0.02 -0.25
CA ILE A 48 -3.04 1.28 0.49
C ILE A 48 -3.96 1.44 1.70
N ARG A 49 -5.15 0.81 1.67
CA ARG A 49 -6.09 0.82 2.80
C ARG A 49 -5.66 -0.09 3.94
N GLN A 50 -4.79 -1.05 3.69
CA GLN A 50 -4.23 -1.83 4.78
C GLN A 50 -3.26 -0.90 5.50
N PRO A 51 -3.51 -0.55 6.77
CA PRO A 51 -2.50 0.16 7.54
C PRO A 51 -1.22 -0.67 7.47
N GLU A 52 -0.08 -0.04 7.18
CA GLU A 52 1.21 -0.66 7.49
C GLU A 52 1.05 -1.20 8.90
N VAL A 53 1.22 -2.51 9.07
CA VAL A 53 1.09 -3.14 10.38
C VAL A 53 1.98 -2.34 11.30
N ASP A 54 1.37 -1.59 12.22
CA ASP A 54 2.09 -0.85 13.24
C ASP A 54 2.69 -1.91 14.15
N VAL A 55 3.91 -2.34 13.83
CA VAL A 55 4.65 -3.29 14.65
C VAL A 55 5.16 -2.51 15.86
N THR A 56 4.24 -2.19 16.78
CA THR A 56 4.61 -1.78 18.12
C THR A 56 5.13 -3.03 18.83
N LEU A 57 6.46 -3.20 18.87
CA LEU A 57 7.09 -4.18 19.76
C LEU A 57 7.09 -3.60 21.18
N ASP A 58 6.26 -4.18 22.05
CA ASP A 58 6.34 -3.95 23.50
C ASP A 58 7.65 -4.56 24.03
N ILE A 59 8.66 -3.73 24.26
CA ILE A 59 9.95 -4.13 24.86
C ILE A 59 9.96 -4.10 26.39
N SER A 60 8.81 -3.85 27.01
CA SER A 60 8.65 -3.76 28.47
C SER A 60 9.11 -5.03 29.21
N GLU A 61 8.99 -6.21 28.60
CA GLU A 61 9.48 -7.47 29.18
C GLU A 61 11.02 -7.56 29.21
N VAL A 62 11.71 -6.90 28.27
CA VAL A 62 13.19 -6.96 28.17
C VAL A 62 13.85 -6.04 29.20
N GLU A 63 13.21 -4.93 29.56
CA GLU A 63 13.73 -3.99 30.57
C GLU A 63 13.66 -4.55 31.99
N ALA A 64 12.62 -5.35 32.30
CA ALA A 64 12.44 -5.97 33.61
C ALA A 64 13.51 -7.03 33.93
N GLU A 65 14.11 -7.67 32.92
CA GLU A 65 15.18 -8.66 33.10
C GLU A 65 16.58 -8.02 33.30
N LEU A 66 16.71 -6.70 33.07
CA LEU A 66 17.98 -5.97 33.19
C LEU A 66 18.13 -5.21 34.52
N GLU A 67 17.08 -5.14 35.34
CA GLU A 67 17.18 -4.64 36.72
C GLU A 67 17.92 -5.67 37.59
N VAL A 68 19.25 -5.61 37.56
CA VAL A 68 20.10 -6.34 38.49
C VAL A 68 19.82 -5.78 39.90
N PRO A 69 19.26 -6.54 40.85
CA PRO A 69 19.07 -6.04 42.20
C PRO A 69 20.44 -5.73 42.79
N ALA A 70 20.70 -4.45 43.06
CA ALA A 70 21.87 -4.02 43.80
C ALA A 70 21.76 -4.59 45.22
N GLN A 71 22.40 -5.73 45.46
CA GLN A 71 22.46 -6.35 46.78
C GLN A 71 23.23 -5.44 47.74
N ALA A 72 22.58 -5.18 48.87
CA ALA A 72 23.03 -4.40 50.01
C ALA A 72 24.24 -5.00 50.73
#